data_AF-A0A7C5ZX92-F1
#
_entry.id   AF-A0A7C5ZX92-F1
#
_cell.length_a   1.000
_cell.length_b   1.000
_cell.length_c   1.000
_cell.angle_alpha   90.00
_cell.angle_beta   90.00
_cell.angle_gamma   90.00
#
_symmetry.space_group_name_H-M   'P 1'
#
loop_
_entity.id
_entity.type
_entity.pdbx_description
1 polymer ?
#
loop_
_entity_poly.entity_id
_entity_poly.type
_entity_poly.pdbx_seq_one_letter_code
_entity_poly.pdbx_strand_id
1 'polypeptide(L)'
;MGALGLFQIIPEPPFIVVNTGALGAIVVISIIGMLVIFLGTWASAFKIATDLAIEEMKKTMPATVVQPVATQAAGTPTPACPKCGTPLTYVQQYQRWYCPTCREYQ
;
A
#
# COMPACT_ATOMS: atom_id res chain seq x y z
N MET A 1 2.59 -30.08 47.12
CA MET A 1 3.56 -31.08 47.64
C MET A 1 3.33 -32.35 46.83
N GLY A 2 3.91 -32.44 45.63
CA GLY A 2 4.97 -33.41 45.29
C GLY A 2 4.31 -34.69 44.71
N ALA A 3 4.59 -35.20 43.51
CA ALA A 3 5.71 -35.06 42.62
C ALA A 3 5.25 -35.24 41.16
N LEU A 4 5.83 -34.43 40.27
CA LEU A 4 5.72 -34.49 38.83
C LEU A 4 6.61 -35.62 38.28
N GLY A 5 6.16 -36.23 37.19
CA GLY A 5 7.05 -36.68 36.11
C GLY A 5 7.71 -38.05 36.28
N LEU A 6 7.04 -39.10 35.81
CA LEU A 6 7.73 -40.31 35.36
C LEU A 6 8.40 -40.03 34.00
N PHE A 7 9.63 -39.57 34.10
CA PHE A 7 10.61 -39.37 33.04
C PHE A 7 11.15 -40.75 32.63
N GLN A 8 10.52 -41.41 31.65
CA GLN A 8 11.08 -42.64 31.06
C GLN A 8 12.15 -42.25 30.03
N ILE A 9 13.41 -42.31 30.47
CA ILE A 9 14.62 -42.17 29.65
C ILE A 9 14.88 -43.53 28.97
N ILE A 10 14.70 -43.61 27.67
CA ILE A 10 15.26 -44.68 26.83
C ILE A 10 16.53 -44.13 26.18
N PRO A 11 17.70 -44.80 26.28
CA PRO A 11 18.97 -44.29 25.78
C PRO A 11 19.28 -44.81 24.38
N GLU A 12 19.42 -43.93 23.37
CA GLU A 12 20.32 -44.04 22.19
C GLU A 12 20.16 -42.80 21.24
N PRO A 13 21.25 -42.18 20.71
CA PRO A 13 21.22 -40.96 19.86
C PRO A 13 21.12 -41.29 18.35
N PRO A 14 20.71 -40.36 17.45
CA PRO A 14 20.58 -38.91 17.59
C PRO A 14 19.13 -38.46 17.36
N PHE A 15 18.27 -38.65 18.34
CA PHE A 15 16.95 -38.02 18.29
C PHE A 15 17.15 -36.54 18.56
N ILE A 16 17.13 -35.74 17.48
CA ILE A 16 16.89 -34.30 17.55
C ILE A 16 15.76 -34.13 18.56
N VAL A 17 16.01 -33.33 19.61
CA VAL A 17 15.00 -32.97 20.60
C VAL A 17 13.94 -32.16 19.86
N VAL A 18 13.03 -32.83 19.18
CA VAL A 18 11.89 -32.18 18.57
C VAL A 18 10.90 -32.01 19.69
N ASN A 19 11.05 -30.88 20.37
CA ASN A 19 10.06 -30.34 21.28
C ASN A 19 8.68 -30.52 20.63
N THR A 20 7.69 -31.02 21.36
CA THR A 20 6.33 -31.18 20.85
C THR A 20 5.78 -29.86 20.30
N GLY A 21 6.25 -28.71 20.84
CA GLY A 21 5.99 -27.38 20.30
C GLY A 21 6.66 -27.08 18.94
N ALA A 22 7.81 -27.70 18.63
CA ALA A 22 8.49 -27.56 17.34
C ALA A 22 7.76 -28.32 16.22
N LEU A 23 7.20 -29.50 16.49
CA LEU A 23 6.31 -30.20 15.52
C LEU A 23 5.06 -29.39 15.23
N GLY A 24 4.45 -28.79 16.26
CA GLY A 24 3.30 -27.90 16.09
C GLY A 24 3.63 -26.69 15.21
N ALA A 25 4.77 -26.04 15.43
CA ALA A 25 5.22 -24.91 14.63
C ALA A 25 5.47 -25.30 13.16
N ILE A 26 6.10 -26.45 12.90
CA ILE A 26 6.36 -26.93 11.54
C ILE A 26 5.04 -27.18 10.79
N VAL A 27 4.07 -27.82 11.44
CA VAL A 27 2.74 -28.08 10.84
C VAL A 27 2.04 -26.76 10.52
N VAL A 28 2.05 -25.81 11.45
CA VAL A 28 1.44 -24.48 11.24
C VAL A 28 2.13 -23.73 10.09
N ILE A 29 3.46 -23.73 10.02
CA ILE A 29 4.22 -23.10 8.94
C ILE A 29 3.95 -23.79 7.60
N SER A 30 3.84 -25.12 7.56
CA SER A 30 3.46 -25.86 6.35
C SER A 30 2.06 -25.53 5.86
N ILE A 31 1.08 -25.43 6.77
CA ILE A 31 -0.31 -25.07 6.42
C ILE A 31 -0.36 -23.63 5.90
N ILE A 32 0.28 -22.70 6.59
CA ILE A 32 0.35 -21.30 6.15
C ILE A 32 1.07 -21.20 4.80
N GLY A 33 2.17 -21.94 4.61
CA GLY A 33 2.91 -22.00 3.36
C GLY A 33 2.04 -22.49 2.20
N MET A 34 1.32 -23.60 2.38
CA MET A 34 0.37 -24.11 1.38
C MET A 34 -0.75 -23.10 1.09
N LEU A 35 -1.28 -22.43 2.11
CA LEU A 35 -2.34 -21.44 1.94
C LEU A 35 -1.84 -20.23 1.15
N VAL A 36 -0.62 -19.74 1.42
CA VAL A 36 -0.01 -18.64 0.65
C VAL A 36 0.26 -19.05 -0.79
N ILE A 37 0.79 -20.25 -1.04
CA ILE A 37 1.01 -20.77 -2.40
C ILE A 37 -0.33 -20.86 -3.14
N PHE A 38 -1.36 -21.42 -2.51
CA PHE A 38 -2.67 -21.58 -3.12
C PHE A 38 -3.30 -20.22 -3.45
N LEU A 39 -3.33 -19.28 -2.51
CA LEU A 39 -3.83 -17.92 -2.75
C LEU A 39 -3.02 -17.20 -3.83
N GLY A 40 -1.70 -17.37 -3.83
CA GLY A 40 -0.81 -16.79 -4.83
C GLY A 40 -1.05 -17.34 -6.24
N THR A 41 -1.20 -18.66 -6.39
CA THR A 41 -1.49 -19.30 -7.68
C THR A 41 -2.84 -18.85 -8.25
N TRP A 42 -3.87 -18.75 -7.39
CA TRP A 42 -5.19 -18.26 -7.81
C TRP A 42 -5.16 -16.78 -8.22
N ALA A 43 -4.47 -15.93 -7.47
CA ALA A 43 -4.30 -14.51 -7.82
C ALA A 43 -3.50 -14.32 -9.12
N SER A 44 -2.51 -15.17 -9.37
CA SER A 44 -1.69 -15.16 -10.59
C SER A 44 -2.52 -15.53 -11.83
N ALA A 45 -3.37 -16.54 -11.72
CA ALA A 45 -4.28 -16.93 -12.80
C ALA A 45 -5.24 -15.78 -13.18
N PHE A 46 -5.75 -15.05 -12.19
CA PHE A 46 -6.63 -13.91 -12.42
C PHE A 46 -5.92 -12.74 -13.12
N LYS A 47 -4.66 -12.46 -12.75
CA LYS A 47 -3.84 -11.43 -13.41
C LYS A 47 -3.63 -11.73 -14.89
N ILE A 48 -3.29 -12.98 -15.25
CA ILE A 48 -3.09 -13.40 -16.65
C ILE A 48 -4.36 -13.20 -17.48
N ALA A 49 -5.53 -13.57 -16.94
CA ALA A 49 -6.80 -13.36 -17.63
C ALA A 49 -7.13 -11.87 -17.83
N THR A 50 -6.75 -11.02 -16.86
CA THR A 50 -7.00 -9.57 -16.91
C THR A 50 -6.13 -8.89 -17.97
N ASP A 51 -4.84 -9.23 -18.05
CA ASP A 51 -3.91 -8.67 -19.04
C ASP A 51 -4.37 -8.97 -20.48
N LEU A 52 -4.84 -10.20 -20.73
CA LEU A 52 -5.38 -10.58 -22.05
C LEU A 52 -6.63 -9.78 -22.43
N ALA A 53 -7.51 -9.48 -21.47
CA ALA A 53 -8.70 -8.65 -21.70
C ALA A 53 -8.34 -7.17 -21.94
N ILE A 54 -7.30 -6.66 -21.27
CA ILE A 54 -6.83 -5.28 -21.45
C ILE A 54 -6.25 -5.08 -22.85
N GLU A 55 -5.52 -6.04 -23.40
CA GLU A 55 -4.96 -5.97 -24.76
C GLU A 55 -6.06 -5.91 -25.84
N GLU A 56 -7.12 -6.70 -25.70
CA GLU A 56 -8.29 -6.66 -26.60
C GLU A 56 -9.03 -5.30 -26.51
N MET A 57 -9.17 -4.76 -25.30
CA MET A 57 -9.78 -3.44 -25.06
C MET A 57 -8.90 -2.31 -25.60
N LYS A 58 -7.57 -2.42 -25.49
CA LYS A 58 -6.61 -1.44 -26.00
C LYS A 58 -6.65 -1.34 -27.53
N LYS A 59 -6.98 -2.44 -28.22
CA LYS A 59 -7.14 -2.47 -29.67
C LYS A 59 -8.45 -1.81 -30.14
N THR A 60 -9.49 -1.84 -29.31
CA THR A 60 -10.83 -1.29 -29.63
C THR A 60 -11.08 0.10 -29.04
N MET A 61 -10.30 0.53 -28.05
CA MET A 61 -10.30 1.88 -27.52
C MET A 61 -9.07 2.62 -28.04
N PRO A 62 -9.14 3.31 -29.21
CA PRO A 62 -8.11 4.27 -29.55
C PRO A 62 -8.09 5.33 -28.47
N ALA A 63 -6.89 5.62 -27.96
CA ALA A 63 -6.64 6.70 -27.04
C ALA A 63 -7.39 7.95 -27.49
N THR A 64 -8.47 8.30 -26.80
CA THR A 64 -8.78 9.71 -26.63
C THR A 64 -7.56 10.25 -25.89
N VAL A 65 -6.74 10.95 -26.65
CA VAL A 65 -5.44 11.48 -26.26
C VAL A 65 -5.60 12.27 -24.97
N VAL A 66 -5.31 11.65 -23.82
CA VAL A 66 -4.86 12.41 -22.67
C VAL A 66 -3.40 12.71 -22.99
N GLN A 67 -3.23 13.75 -23.81
CA GLN A 67 -1.96 14.42 -23.96
C GLN A 67 -1.43 14.68 -22.54
N PRO A 68 -0.16 14.41 -22.24
CA PRO A 68 0.42 14.86 -20.99
C PRO A 68 0.33 16.37 -21.04
N VAL A 69 -0.68 16.90 -20.36
CA VAL A 69 -0.85 18.32 -20.17
C VAL A 69 0.24 18.70 -19.15
N ALA A 70 1.47 18.80 -19.65
CA ALA A 70 2.42 19.70 -19.06
C ALA A 70 1.69 21.04 -18.97
N THR A 71 1.45 21.52 -17.74
CA THR A 71 0.59 22.66 -17.35
C THR A 71 -0.80 22.31 -16.78
N GLN A 72 -0.92 21.31 -15.91
CA GLN A 72 -1.99 21.32 -14.89
C GLN A 72 -1.44 21.11 -13.47
N ALA A 73 -0.39 21.86 -13.13
CA ALA A 73 -0.40 22.57 -11.87
C ALA A 73 -1.17 23.87 -12.11
N ALA A 74 -2.49 23.76 -12.32
CA ALA A 74 -3.37 24.91 -12.21
C ALA A 74 -3.41 25.24 -10.71
N GLY A 75 -2.38 25.93 -10.25
CA GLY A 75 -2.46 26.70 -9.02
C GLY A 75 -3.73 27.53 -9.13
N THR A 76 -4.53 27.51 -8.07
CA THR A 76 -5.70 28.36 -7.92
C THR A 76 -5.31 29.75 -8.41
N PRO A 77 -6.06 30.37 -9.35
CA PRO A 77 -5.70 31.68 -9.88
C PRO A 77 -5.51 32.61 -8.70
N THR A 78 -4.26 32.94 -8.42
CA THR A 78 -3.91 33.71 -7.23
C THR A 78 -4.34 35.13 -7.54
N PRO A 79 -5.36 35.68 -6.84
CA PRO A 79 -5.81 37.03 -7.12
C PRO A 79 -4.65 38.00 -6.89
N ALA A 80 -4.63 39.06 -7.69
CA ALA A 80 -3.67 40.16 -7.54
C ALA A 80 -4.28 41.29 -6.70
N CYS A 81 -3.45 42.00 -5.95
CA CYS A 81 -3.93 43.07 -5.08
C CYS A 81 -4.29 44.31 -5.90
N PRO A 82 -5.47 44.93 -5.73
CA PRO A 82 -5.88 46.11 -6.49
C PRO A 82 -5.06 47.37 -6.14
N LYS A 83 -4.34 47.36 -5.01
CA LYS A 83 -3.52 48.48 -4.55
C LYS A 83 -2.08 48.43 -5.07
N CYS A 84 -1.51 47.24 -5.20
CA CYS A 84 -0.08 47.06 -5.52
C CYS A 84 0.21 46.03 -6.62
N GLY A 85 -0.79 45.33 -7.14
CA GLY A 85 -0.64 44.32 -8.19
C GLY A 85 0.10 43.03 -7.79
N THR A 86 0.54 42.90 -6.53
CA THR A 86 1.26 41.72 -6.04
C THR A 86 0.30 40.52 -5.88
N PRO A 87 0.74 39.28 -6.16
CA PRO A 87 -0.06 38.07 -5.91
C PRO A 87 -0.38 37.94 -4.41
N LEU A 88 -1.65 37.67 -4.08
CA LEU A 88 -2.07 37.48 -2.69
C LEU A 88 -1.68 36.10 -2.18
N THR A 89 -1.35 36.00 -0.89
CA THR A 89 -1.15 34.72 -0.23
C THR A 89 -2.47 34.25 0.38
N TYR A 90 -2.83 32.99 0.16
CA TYR A 90 -4.05 32.42 0.72
C TYR A 90 -3.81 31.98 2.16
N VAL A 91 -4.56 32.55 3.10
CA VAL A 91 -4.46 32.20 4.53
C VAL A 91 -5.55 31.18 4.86
N GLN A 92 -5.17 29.90 4.89
CA GLN A 92 -6.05 28.75 5.14
C GLN A 92 -6.88 28.88 6.43
N GLN A 93 -6.31 29.51 7.48
CA GLN A 93 -6.97 29.67 8.78
C GLN A 93 -8.28 30.45 8.71
N TYR A 94 -8.37 31.43 7.80
CA TYR A 94 -9.54 32.31 7.67
C TYR A 94 -10.15 32.28 6.27
N GLN A 95 -9.59 31.46 5.37
CA GLN A 95 -9.98 31.35 3.96
C GLN A 95 -10.02 32.70 3.23
N ARG A 96 -9.12 33.63 3.61
CA ARG A 96 -9.01 34.99 3.05
C ARG A 96 -7.68 35.17 2.34
N TRP A 97 -7.65 36.10 1.39
CA TRP A 97 -6.44 36.46 0.69
C TRP A 97 -5.75 37.61 1.41
N TYR A 98 -4.46 37.46 1.72
CA TYR A 98 -3.66 38.49 2.38
C TYR A 98 -2.62 39.03 1.42
N CYS A 99 -2.47 40.35 1.38
CA CYS A 99 -1.41 40.98 0.61
C CYS A 99 -0.19 41.25 1.50
N PRO A 100 0.98 40.63 1.27
CA PRO A 100 2.17 40.86 2.08
C PRO A 100 2.75 42.27 1.93
N THR A 101 2.55 42.90 0.76
CA THR A 101 3.05 44.25 0.47
C THR A 101 2.21 45.33 1.16
N CYS A 102 0.87 45.24 1.06
CA CYS A 102 -0.05 46.22 1.65
C CYS A 102 -0.44 45.90 3.09
N ARG A 103 -0.16 44.68 3.57
CA ARG A 103 -0.57 44.15 4.88
C ARG A 103 -2.07 44.22 5.13
N GLU A 104 -2.85 44.01 4.08
CA GLU A 104 -4.31 44.13 4.09
C GLU A 104 -4.96 42.86 3.54
N TYR A 105 -6.20 42.60 3.96
CA TYR A 105 -6.98 41.43 3.54
C TYR A 105 -7.95 41.77 2.41
N GLN A 106 -8.19 40.80 1.53
CA GLN A 106 -9.19 40.81 0.44
C GLN A 106 -10.09 39.58 0.53
#